data_AF-A0A2Z6U1L3-F1
#
_entry.id   AF-A0A2Z6U1L3-F1
#
_cell.length_a   1.000
_cell.length_b   1.000
_cell.length_c   1.000
_cell.angle_alpha   90.00
_cell.angle_beta   90.00
_cell.angle_gamma   90.00
#
_symmetry.space_group_name_H-M   'P 1'
#
loop_
_entity.id
_entity.type
_entity.pdbx_description
1 polymer ?
#
loop_
_entity_poly.entity_id
_entity_poly.type
_entity_poly.pdbx_seq_one_letter_code
_entity_poly.pdbx_strand_id
1 'polypeptide(L)'
;MLINYFILLLFKYVKMKLNNMNNIKEFRKKTGLKQIEFAKKLNFLQATYSNYENNARQPNVNDAIKIYELIKELGVDCQIDDVFPPSAKAA
;
A
#
# COMPACT_ATOMS: atom_id res chain seq x y z
N MET A 1 0.71 10.17 31.69
CA MET A 1 1.31 9.01 30.99
C MET A 1 0.29 7.99 30.49
N LEU A 2 -0.65 7.52 31.32
CA LEU A 2 -1.67 6.52 30.93
C LEU A 2 -2.66 7.00 29.85
N ILE A 3 -3.13 8.24 29.94
CA ILE A 3 -4.09 8.81 28.97
C ILE A 3 -3.48 8.89 27.56
N ASN A 4 -2.23 9.36 27.45
CA ASN A 4 -1.55 9.45 26.16
C ASN A 4 -1.28 8.06 25.55
N TYR A 5 -0.95 7.06 26.38
CA TYR A 5 -0.76 5.68 25.92
C TYR A 5 -2.06 5.07 25.41
N PHE A 6 -3.18 5.31 26.09
CA PHE A 6 -4.50 4.86 25.66
C PHE A 6 -4.93 5.52 24.35
N ILE A 7 -4.68 6.82 24.18
CA ILE A 7 -4.93 7.55 22.93
C ILE A 7 -4.09 6.97 21.78
N LEU A 8 -2.79 6.67 22.01
CA LEU A 8 -1.93 6.03 21.01
C LEU A 8 -2.41 4.62 20.62
N LEU A 9 -2.86 3.83 21.59
CA LEU A 9 -3.46 2.51 21.34
C LEU A 9 -4.78 2.61 20.57
N LEU A 10 -5.62 3.59 20.91
CA LEU A 10 -6.89 3.83 20.22
C LEU A 10 -6.64 4.25 18.76
N PHE A 11 -5.69 5.15 18.50
CA PHE A 11 -5.31 5.52 17.14
C PHE A 11 -4.72 4.33 16.38
N LYS A 12 -3.87 3.51 17.01
CA LYS A 12 -3.34 2.28 16.42
C LYS A 12 -4.46 1.29 16.09
N TYR A 13 -5.44 1.12 16.99
CA TYR A 13 -6.58 0.22 16.82
C TYR A 13 -7.52 0.69 15.70
N VAL A 14 -7.88 1.98 15.69
CA VAL A 14 -8.71 2.58 14.64
C VAL A 14 -8.01 2.50 13.28
N LYS A 15 -6.70 2.80 13.22
CA LYS A 15 -5.89 2.63 12.00
C LYS A 15 -5.92 1.19 11.49
N MET A 16 -5.71 0.21 12.37
CA MET A 16 -5.73 -1.21 12.03
C MET A 16 -7.11 -1.70 11.55
N LYS A 17 -8.21 -1.23 12.15
CA LYS A 17 -9.58 -1.62 11.75
C LYS A 17 -10.02 -0.95 10.43
N LEU A 18 -9.38 0.15 10.04
CA LEU A 18 -9.61 0.85 8.77
C LEU A 18 -8.73 0.33 7.61
N ASN A 19 -7.93 -0.73 7.81
CA ASN A 19 -6.99 -1.32 6.84
C ASN A 19 -7.63 -1.99 5.59
N ASN A 20 -8.74 -1.46 5.06
CA ASN A 20 -9.15 -1.73 3.68
C ASN A 20 -8.31 -0.96 2.66
N MET A 21 -7.40 -0.09 3.12
CA MET A 21 -6.52 0.70 2.27
C MET A 21 -5.23 -0.06 1.98
N ASN A 22 -4.90 -0.22 0.69
CA ASN A 22 -3.57 -0.67 0.30
C ASN A 22 -2.51 0.41 0.62
N ASN A 23 -1.25 0.00 0.79
CA ASN A 23 -0.13 0.87 1.11
C ASN A 23 0.73 1.21 -0.12
N ILE A 24 0.24 0.96 -1.34
CA ILE A 24 1.00 1.12 -2.61
C ILE A 24 1.67 2.50 -2.67
N LYS A 25 0.92 3.56 -2.33
CA LYS A 25 1.39 4.95 -2.38
C LYS A 25 2.54 5.22 -1.41
N GLU A 26 2.48 4.62 -0.22
CA GLU A 26 3.55 4.75 0.77
C GLU A 26 4.83 4.08 0.26
N PHE A 27 4.72 2.85 -0.22
CA PHE A 27 5.87 2.08 -0.69
C PHE A 27 6.46 2.64 -1.97
N ARG A 28 5.64 3.12 -2.93
CA ARG A 28 6.18 3.87 -4.08
C ARG A 28 6.97 5.09 -3.62
N LYS A 29 6.47 5.88 -2.66
CA LYS A 29 7.21 7.06 -2.19
C LYS A 29 8.58 6.69 -1.62
N LYS A 30 8.73 5.51 -0.99
CA LYS A 30 10.03 5.00 -0.51
C LYS A 30 11.03 4.71 -1.64
N THR A 31 10.54 4.43 -2.87
CA THR A 31 11.42 4.26 -4.05
C THR A 31 11.89 5.57 -4.67
N GLY A 32 11.33 6.71 -4.24
CA GLY A 32 11.63 8.03 -4.81
C GLY A 32 10.97 8.33 -6.16
N LEU A 33 10.23 7.38 -6.74
CA LEU A 33 9.60 7.55 -8.06
C LEU A 33 8.26 8.28 -7.99
N LYS A 34 7.97 9.11 -8.99
CA LYS A 34 6.63 9.67 -9.24
C LYS A 34 5.68 8.60 -9.74
N GLN A 35 4.37 8.81 -9.60
CA GLN A 35 3.33 7.87 -10.06
C GLN A 35 3.51 7.47 -11.53
N ILE A 36 3.80 8.43 -12.40
CA ILE A 36 3.96 8.16 -13.84
C ILE A 36 5.23 7.34 -14.15
N GLU A 37 6.31 7.53 -13.41
CA GLU A 37 7.56 6.76 -13.58
C GLU A 37 7.38 5.32 -13.13
N PHE A 38 6.72 5.13 -11.99
CA PHE A 38 6.40 3.82 -11.46
C PHE A 38 5.41 3.06 -12.36
N ALA A 39 4.34 3.72 -12.83
CA ALA A 39 3.37 3.14 -13.75
C ALA A 39 4.03 2.71 -15.07
N LYS A 40 4.94 3.54 -15.62
CA LYS A 40 5.70 3.20 -16.83
C LYS A 40 6.54 1.93 -16.65
N LYS A 41 7.21 1.76 -15.52
CA LYS A 41 8.00 0.53 -15.23
C LYS A 41 7.14 -0.73 -15.17
N LEU A 42 5.87 -0.62 -14.78
CA LEU A 42 4.91 -1.72 -14.76
C LEU A 42 4.14 -1.93 -16.08
N ASN A 43 4.41 -1.09 -17.09
CA ASN A 43 3.60 -1.00 -18.30
C ASN A 43 2.09 -0.74 -18.01
N PHE A 44 1.82 0.10 -17.01
CA PHE A 44 0.48 0.55 -16.66
C PHE A 44 0.23 1.97 -17.17
N LEU A 45 -1.03 2.26 -17.52
CA LEU A 45 -1.49 3.65 -17.64
C LEU A 45 -1.38 4.34 -16.28
N GLN A 46 -0.91 5.60 -16.27
CA GLN A 46 -0.82 6.40 -15.03
C GLN A 46 -2.19 6.47 -14.32
N ALA A 47 -3.28 6.61 -15.07
CA ALA A 47 -4.64 6.65 -14.51
C ALA A 47 -5.00 5.33 -13.78
N THR A 48 -4.68 4.18 -14.38
CA THR A 48 -4.90 2.87 -13.75
C THR A 48 -4.12 2.76 -12.43
N TYR A 49 -2.85 3.12 -12.44
CA TYR A 49 -2.01 3.09 -11.24
C TYR A 49 -2.48 4.08 -10.17
N SER A 50 -2.92 5.29 -10.56
CA SER A 50 -3.51 6.27 -9.65
C SER A 50 -4.79 5.74 -9.00
N ASN A 51 -5.64 5.02 -9.75
CA ASN A 51 -6.84 4.39 -9.19
C ASN A 51 -6.48 3.33 -8.14
N TYR A 52 -5.38 2.58 -8.34
CA TYR A 52 -4.87 1.64 -7.34
C TYR A 52 -4.42 2.36 -6.07
N GLU A 53 -3.60 3.42 -6.17
CA GLU A 53 -3.12 4.17 -5.00
C GLU A 53 -4.23 4.86 -4.20
N ASN A 54 -5.31 5.25 -4.86
CA ASN A 54 -6.44 5.93 -4.22
C ASN A 54 -7.54 4.95 -3.77
N ASN A 55 -7.33 3.64 -3.89
CA ASN A 55 -8.31 2.59 -3.61
C ASN A 55 -9.62 2.74 -4.44
N ALA A 56 -9.62 3.53 -5.52
CA ALA A 56 -10.74 3.66 -6.44
C ALA A 56 -10.94 2.38 -7.27
N ARG A 57 -9.87 1.60 -7.44
CA ARG A 57 -9.89 0.26 -7.99
C ARG A 57 -8.91 -0.60 -7.21
N GLN A 58 -9.26 -1.86 -6.94
CA GLN A 58 -8.32 -2.82 -6.37
C GLN A 58 -7.51 -3.47 -7.51
N PRO A 59 -6.17 -3.59 -7.38
CA PRO A 59 -5.40 -4.40 -8.31
C PRO A 59 -5.80 -5.88 -8.17
N ASN A 60 -5.77 -6.60 -9.28
CA ASN A 60 -5.89 -8.06 -9.22
C ASN A 60 -4.60 -8.67 -8.64
N VAL A 61 -4.60 -9.98 -8.39
CA VAL A 61 -3.46 -10.71 -7.80
C VAL A 61 -2.17 -10.50 -8.62
N ASN A 62 -2.23 -10.60 -9.94
CA ASN A 62 -1.06 -10.45 -10.80
C ASN A 62 -0.50 -9.02 -10.77
N ASP A 63 -1.37 -8.01 -10.77
CA ASP A 63 -0.97 -6.61 -10.68
C ASP A 63 -0.38 -6.30 -9.29
N ALA A 64 -0.94 -6.86 -8.22
CA ALA A 64 -0.41 -6.73 -6.87
C ALA A 64 1.00 -7.33 -6.76
N ILE A 65 1.22 -8.52 -7.32
CA ILE A 65 2.54 -9.16 -7.38
C ILE A 65 3.54 -8.27 -8.13
N LYS A 66 3.19 -7.79 -9.33
CA LYS A 66 4.07 -6.91 -10.12
C LYS A 66 4.45 -5.64 -9.37
N ILE A 67 3.48 -5.01 -8.69
CA ILE A 67 3.73 -3.82 -7.87
C ILE A 67 4.72 -4.13 -6.75
N TYR A 68 4.52 -5.24 -6.02
CA TYR A 68 5.40 -5.69 -4.95
C TYR A 68 6.82 -6.01 -5.46
N GLU A 69 6.93 -6.76 -6.55
CA GLU A 69 8.22 -7.13 -7.15
C GLU A 69 9.02 -5.89 -7.56
N LEU A 70 8.36 -4.92 -8.20
CA LEU A 70 9.02 -3.67 -8.57
C LEU A 70 9.47 -2.86 -7.34
N ILE A 71 8.70 -2.85 -6.24
CA ILE A 71 9.11 -2.19 -4.99
C ILE A 71 10.40 -2.82 -4.45
N LYS A 72 10.49 -4.16 -4.44
CA LYS A 72 11.71 -4.86 -4.01
C LYS A 72 12.88 -4.64 -4.95
N GLU A 73 12.65 -4.67 -6.27
CA GLU A 73 13.69 -4.39 -7.27
C GLU A 73 14.28 -2.98 -7.08
N LEU A 74 13.46 -2.02 -6.66
CA LEU A 74 13.88 -0.64 -6.37
C LEU A 74 14.54 -0.49 -4.98
N GLY A 75 14.85 -1.59 -4.30
CA GLY A 75 15.65 -1.59 -3.06
C GLY A 75 14.86 -1.28 -1.79
N VAL A 76 13.52 -1.33 -1.84
CA VAL A 76 12.69 -1.18 -0.64
C VAL A 76 12.46 -2.55 -0.01
N ASP A 77 12.95 -2.72 1.21
CA ASP A 77 12.70 -3.93 2.01
C ASP A 77 11.25 -3.94 2.52
N CYS A 78 10.48 -4.93 2.10
CA CYS A 78 9.09 -5.14 2.49
C CYS A 78 8.60 -6.54 2.12
N GLN A 79 7.55 -7.00 2.78
CA GLN A 79 6.74 -8.15 2.42
C GLN A 79 5.51 -7.73 1.60
N ILE A 80 4.88 -8.69 0.92
CA ILE A 80 3.66 -8.43 0.16
C ILE A 80 2.52 -7.91 1.06
N ASP A 81 2.43 -8.43 2.29
CA ASP A 81 1.45 -8.02 3.29
C ASP A 81 1.70 -6.61 3.84
N ASP A 82 2.92 -6.08 3.69
CA ASP A 82 3.18 -4.68 4.04
C ASP A 82 2.56 -3.73 3.00
N VAL A 83 2.59 -4.12 1.73
CA VAL A 83 2.03 -3.33 0.61
C VAL A 83 0.52 -3.54 0.49
N PHE A 84 0.07 -4.77 0.70
CA PHE A 84 -1.31 -5.21 0.60
C PHE A 84 -1.72 -5.93 1.89
N PRO A 85 -1.97 -5.18 2.98
CA PRO A 85 -2.31 -5.81 4.25
C PRO A 85 -3.57 -6.65 4.14
N PRO A 86 -3.61 -7.83 4.80
CA PRO A 86 -4.81 -8.64 4.83
C PRO A 86 -5.95 -7.82 5.40
N SER A 87 -6.99 -7.59 4.59
CA SER A 87 -8.21 -6.95 5.06
C SER A 87 -8.80 -7.79 6.19
N ALA A 88 -9.18 -7.17 7.30
CA ALA A 88 -9.88 -7.84 8.39
C ALA A 88 -11.30 -8.22 7.94
N LYS A 89 -11.40 -9.26 7.10
CA LYS A 89 -12.62 -10.02 6.85
C LYS A 89 -12.29 -11.51 6.81
N ALA A 90 -12.19 -12.07 8.01
CA ALA A 90 -12.48 -13.47 8.25
C ALA A 90 -13.65 -13.52 9.24
N ALA A 91 -14.87 -13.50 8.70
CA ALA A 91 -16.16 -13.97 9.23
C ALA A 91 -17.29 -13.40 8.37
#